data_AF-A0A7X7YX33-F1
#
_entry.id   AF-A0A7X7YX33-F1
#
_cell.length_a   1.000
_cell.length_b   1.000
_cell.length_c   1.000
_cell.angle_alpha   90.00
_cell.angle_beta   90.00
_cell.angle_gamma   90.00
#
_symmetry.space_group_name_H-M   'P 1'
#
loop_
_entity.id
_entity.type
_entity.pdbx_description
1 polymer ?
#
loop_
_entity_poly.entity_id
_entity_poly.type
_entity_poly.pdbx_seq_one_letter_code
_entity_poly.pdbx_strand_id
1 'polypeptide(L)'
;MRGEKGTAGIVMMAAKLPEILLSPVSGTLVDMTSRKKVLVAADLLIGVLITAVSIACLAFPDDTRLVFGLLIASAVSIGICDSFFNPAVASFLPELVTSQNLHAANAAHRFTTTAATFLGQCAAGALFAAIGAPLLFLANGVSYLFSAGSQACIAS
;
A
#
# COMPACT_ATOMS: atom_id res chain seq x y z
N MET A 1 -11.49 -13.43 -21.84
CA MET A 1 -10.75 -14.54 -21.19
C MET A 1 -9.23 -14.58 -21.43
N ARG A 2 -8.66 -14.18 -22.59
CA ARG A 2 -7.18 -14.17 -22.80
C ARG A 2 -6.49 -12.84 -22.43
N GLY A 3 -7.24 -11.74 -22.30
CA GLY A 3 -6.75 -10.41 -21.86
C GLY A 3 -6.78 -10.14 -20.35
N GLU A 4 -7.59 -10.89 -19.58
CA GLU A 4 -7.73 -10.73 -18.10
C GLU A 4 -6.57 -11.33 -17.31
N LYS A 5 -5.87 -12.33 -17.87
CA LYS A 5 -4.80 -13.06 -17.15
C LYS A 5 -3.49 -12.25 -17.04
N GLY A 6 -3.28 -11.27 -17.93
CA GLY A 6 -2.10 -10.41 -17.90
C GLY A 6 -2.29 -9.13 -17.10
N THR A 7 -3.52 -8.63 -16.99
CA THR A 7 -3.82 -7.32 -16.38
C THR A 7 -3.50 -7.32 -14.89
N ALA A 8 -3.90 -8.36 -14.15
CA ALA A 8 -3.52 -8.50 -12.75
C ALA A 8 -2.00 -8.60 -12.56
N GLY A 9 -1.31 -9.34 -13.43
CA GLY A 9 0.16 -9.45 -13.41
C GLY A 9 0.86 -8.12 -13.66
N ILE A 10 0.35 -7.31 -14.60
CA ILE A 10 0.87 -5.96 -14.88
C ILE A 10 0.68 -5.05 -13.67
N VAL A 11 -0.48 -5.07 -13.03
CA VAL A 11 -0.74 -4.27 -11.81
C VAL A 11 0.17 -4.69 -10.67
N MET A 12 0.35 -6.00 -10.45
CA MET A 12 1.30 -6.51 -9.44
C MET A 12 2.73 -6.08 -9.73
N MET A 13 3.15 -6.15 -11.00
CA MET A 13 4.47 -5.72 -11.41
C MET A 13 4.64 -4.20 -11.25
N ALA A 14 3.62 -3.41 -11.56
CA ALA A 14 3.62 -1.97 -11.34
C ALA A 14 3.74 -1.60 -9.85
N ALA A 15 3.23 -2.43 -8.95
CA ALA A 15 3.43 -2.26 -7.51
C ALA A 15 4.83 -2.70 -7.05
N LYS A 16 5.37 -3.81 -7.55
CA LYS A 16 6.65 -4.37 -7.06
C LYS A 16 7.89 -3.79 -7.73
N LEU A 17 7.79 -3.34 -8.97
CA LEU A 17 8.93 -2.80 -9.71
C LEU A 17 9.51 -1.54 -9.06
N PRO A 18 8.72 -0.52 -8.68
CA PRO A 18 9.25 0.66 -8.00
C PRO A 18 9.89 0.29 -6.66
N GLU A 19 9.27 -0.63 -5.90
CA GLU A 19 9.79 -1.09 -4.61
C GLU A 19 11.20 -1.66 -4.75
N ILE A 20 11.39 -2.59 -5.70
CA ILE A 20 12.67 -3.25 -5.94
C ILE A 20 13.73 -2.23 -6.39
N LEU A 21 13.39 -1.34 -7.32
CA LEU A 21 14.32 -0.36 -7.89
C LEU A 21 14.73 0.73 -6.89
N LEU A 22 13.81 1.14 -6.02
CA LEU A 22 14.03 2.23 -5.06
C LEU A 22 14.57 1.73 -3.71
N SER A 23 14.42 0.45 -3.38
CA SER A 23 14.91 -0.13 -2.12
C SER A 23 16.41 0.09 -1.81
N PRO A 24 17.36 0.11 -2.78
CA PRO A 24 18.76 0.41 -2.47
C PRO A 24 18.98 1.88 -2.14
N VAL A 25 18.17 2.77 -2.72
CA VAL A 25 18.26 4.22 -2.56
C VAL A 25 17.63 4.65 -1.25
N SER A 26 16.51 4.04 -0.85
CA SER A 26 15.81 4.34 0.40
C SER A 26 16.59 3.96 1.67
N GLY A 27 17.59 3.08 1.55
CA GLY A 27 18.52 2.77 2.66
C GLY A 27 19.57 3.86 2.93
N THR A 28 19.90 4.68 1.93
CA THR A 28 20.95 5.71 2.03
C THR A 28 20.39 7.13 2.13
N LEU A 29 19.19 7.35 1.60
CA LEU A 29 18.49 8.63 1.70
C LEU A 29 17.46 8.58 2.83
N VAL A 30 17.28 9.74 3.47
CA VAL A 30 16.14 10.13 4.32
C VAL A 30 16.38 9.90 5.82
N ASP A 31 16.71 10.99 6.52
CA ASP A 31 16.54 11.16 7.96
C ASP A 31 15.11 10.78 8.40
N MET A 32 14.92 10.30 9.62
CA MET A 32 13.60 9.81 10.07
C MET A 32 12.47 10.86 9.99
N THR A 33 12.80 12.15 10.11
CA THR A 33 11.82 13.24 10.02
C THR A 33 11.28 13.43 8.60
N SER A 34 12.10 13.27 7.57
CA SER A 34 11.64 13.33 6.18
C SER A 34 10.85 12.07 5.80
N ARG A 35 11.13 10.91 6.41
CA ARG A 35 10.36 9.67 6.20
C ARG A 35 8.89 9.82 6.61
N LYS A 36 8.62 10.44 7.77
CA LYS A 36 7.24 10.66 8.24
C LYS A 36 6.41 11.50 7.26
N LYS A 37 6.99 12.59 6.75
CA LYS A 37 6.33 13.46 5.75
C LYS A 37 6.06 12.73 4.44
N VAL A 38 6.99 11.88 4.01
CA VAL A 38 6.83 11.05 2.82
C VAL A 38 5.69 10.04 3.00
N LEU A 39 5.58 9.39 4.16
CA LEU A 39 4.49 8.44 4.46
C LEU A 39 3.12 9.13 4.46
N VAL A 40 3.00 10.30 5.10
CA VAL A 40 1.74 11.07 5.08
C VAL A 40 1.36 11.48 3.66
N ALA A 41 2.32 12.00 2.88
CA ALA A 41 2.08 12.39 1.49
C ALA A 41 1.71 11.19 0.60
N ALA A 42 2.32 10.03 0.85
CA ALA A 42 2.04 8.80 0.13
C ALA A 42 0.65 8.25 0.46
N ASP A 43 0.28 8.13 1.74
CA ASP A 43 -1.05 7.68 2.15
C ASP A 43 -2.14 8.62 1.62
N LEU A 44 -1.89 9.93 1.62
CA LEU A 44 -2.81 10.91 1.05
C LEU A 44 -2.96 10.70 -0.46
N LEU A 45 -1.85 10.57 -1.20
CA LEU A 45 -1.86 10.34 -2.65
C LEU A 45 -2.57 9.03 -3.00
N ILE A 46 -2.26 7.94 -2.30
CA ILE A 46 -2.88 6.63 -2.50
C ILE A 46 -4.38 6.69 -2.21
N GLY A 47 -4.77 7.31 -1.09
CA GLY A 47 -6.17 7.50 -0.72
C GLY A 47 -6.96 8.27 -1.78
N VAL A 48 -6.40 9.35 -2.32
CA VAL A 48 -7.00 10.12 -3.42
C VAL A 48 -7.11 9.28 -4.69
N LEU A 49 -6.04 8.59 -5.10
CA LEU A 49 -6.04 7.77 -6.32
C LEU A 49 -7.05 6.62 -6.25
N ILE A 50 -7.11 5.90 -5.12
CA ILE A 50 -8.04 4.79 -4.94
C ILE A 50 -9.49 5.28 -4.85
N THR A 51 -9.72 6.43 -4.21
CA THR A 51 -11.05 7.07 -4.21
C THR A 51 -11.45 7.47 -5.64
N ALA A 52 -10.50 7.99 -6.44
CA ALA A 52 -10.73 8.31 -7.84
C ALA A 52 -11.05 7.05 -8.67
N VAL A 53 -10.42 5.90 -8.39
CA VAL A 53 -10.79 4.60 -9.01
C VAL A 53 -12.25 4.27 -8.72
N SER A 54 -12.70 4.41 -7.47
CA SER A 54 -14.11 4.18 -7.12
C SER A 54 -15.04 5.09 -7.90
N ILE A 55 -14.75 6.40 -7.94
CA ILE A 55 -15.58 7.37 -8.66
C ILE A 55 -15.60 7.05 -10.15
N ALA A 56 -14.45 6.70 -10.74
CA ALA A 56 -14.34 6.30 -12.13
C ALA A 56 -15.21 5.08 -12.46
N CYS A 57 -15.18 4.04 -11.62
CA CYS A 57 -16.02 2.86 -11.82
C CYS A 57 -17.53 3.17 -11.74
N LEU A 58 -17.94 4.16 -10.94
CA LEU A 58 -19.36 4.53 -10.78
C LEU A 58 -19.84 5.50 -11.85
N ALA A 59 -19.04 6.50 -12.19
CA ALA A 59 -19.41 7.59 -13.10
C ALA A 59 -19.14 7.27 -14.57
N PHE A 60 -18.13 6.43 -14.85
CA PHE A 60 -17.69 6.09 -16.21
C PHE A 60 -17.50 4.57 -16.36
N PRO A 61 -18.56 3.76 -16.21
CA PRO A 61 -18.45 2.30 -16.21
C PRO A 61 -17.89 1.72 -17.53
N ASP A 62 -18.10 2.42 -18.66
CA ASP A 62 -17.61 1.99 -19.97
C ASP A 62 -16.16 2.39 -20.25
N ASP A 63 -15.57 3.33 -19.48
CA ASP A 63 -14.19 3.77 -19.66
C ASP A 63 -13.20 2.92 -18.85
N THR A 64 -13.00 1.69 -19.32
CA THR A 64 -12.05 0.75 -18.69
C THR A 64 -10.61 1.27 -18.74
N ARG A 65 -10.25 2.16 -19.68
CA ARG A 65 -8.89 2.70 -19.81
C ARG A 65 -8.57 3.65 -18.67
N LEU A 66 -9.51 4.51 -18.32
CA LEU A 66 -9.39 5.44 -17.20
C LEU A 66 -9.22 4.68 -15.88
N VAL A 67 -10.10 3.69 -15.62
CA VAL A 67 -10.03 2.85 -14.42
C VAL A 67 -8.68 2.11 -14.34
N PHE A 68 -8.25 1.51 -15.45
CA PHE A 68 -6.97 0.79 -15.48
C PHE A 68 -5.78 1.71 -15.27
N GLY A 69 -5.77 2.90 -15.87
CA GLY A 69 -4.73 3.90 -15.67
C GLY A 69 -4.60 4.34 -14.21
N LEU A 70 -5.75 4.59 -13.55
CA LEU A 70 -5.78 4.94 -12.13
C LEU A 70 -5.31 3.78 -11.23
N LEU A 71 -5.68 2.54 -11.57
CA LEU A 71 -5.18 1.36 -10.85
C LEU A 71 -3.66 1.23 -10.96
N ILE A 72 -3.08 1.41 -12.15
CA ILE A 72 -1.62 1.40 -12.34
C ILE A 72 -0.95 2.53 -11.57
N ALA A 73 -1.50 3.75 -11.62
CA ALA A 73 -0.98 4.88 -10.85
C ALA A 73 -0.99 4.57 -9.35
N SER A 74 -2.09 4.03 -8.82
CA SER A 74 -2.19 3.66 -7.41
C SER A 74 -1.19 2.55 -7.03
N ALA A 75 -1.00 1.55 -7.88
CA ALA A 75 -0.04 0.48 -7.67
C ALA A 75 1.40 1.00 -7.60
N VAL A 76 1.79 1.88 -8.55
CA VAL A 76 3.11 2.51 -8.54
C VAL A 76 3.33 3.35 -7.28
N SER A 77 2.33 4.13 -6.87
CA SER A 77 2.40 4.92 -5.63
C SER A 77 2.59 4.04 -4.38
N ILE A 78 1.89 2.91 -4.30
CA ILE A 78 2.07 1.92 -3.24
C ILE A 78 3.50 1.37 -3.25
N GLY A 79 4.02 0.98 -4.42
CA GLY A 79 5.39 0.48 -4.56
C GLY A 79 6.46 1.47 -4.13
N ILE A 80 6.27 2.75 -4.46
CA ILE A 80 7.14 3.83 -3.98
C ILE A 80 7.07 3.92 -2.46
N CYS A 81 5.88 3.88 -1.86
CA CYS A 81 5.70 3.94 -0.41
C CYS A 81 6.38 2.75 0.32
N ASP A 82 6.13 1.53 -0.17
CA ASP A 82 6.73 0.29 0.36
C ASP A 82 8.26 0.34 0.34
N SER A 83 8.86 0.98 -0.69
CA SER A 83 10.30 1.15 -0.79
C SER A 83 10.92 1.92 0.38
N PHE A 84 10.17 2.83 1.00
CA PHE A 84 10.60 3.60 2.17
C PHE A 84 10.15 2.96 3.49
N PHE A 85 8.99 2.30 3.53
CA PHE A 85 8.42 1.72 4.75
C PHE A 85 9.20 0.49 5.23
N ASN A 86 9.49 -0.45 4.34
CA ASN A 86 10.19 -1.69 4.66
C ASN A 86 11.57 -1.48 5.33
N PRO A 87 12.47 -0.63 4.81
CA PRO A 87 13.75 -0.37 5.47
C PRO A 87 13.59 0.39 6.79
N ALA A 88 12.56 1.24 6.94
CA ALA A 88 12.29 1.93 8.19
C ALA A 88 11.92 0.93 9.31
N VAL A 89 11.01 0.00 9.03
CA VAL A 89 10.65 -1.06 9.99
C VAL A 89 11.86 -1.91 10.35
N ALA A 90 12.69 -2.26 9.36
CA ALA A 90 13.90 -3.05 9.57
C ALA A 90 14.95 -2.33 10.44
N SER A 91 15.07 -1.00 10.36
CA SER A 91 15.99 -0.23 11.21
C SER A 91 15.48 0.03 12.62
N PHE A 92 14.15 0.12 12.82
CA PHE A 92 13.56 0.38 14.13
C PHE A 92 13.49 -0.85 15.03
N LEU A 93 13.27 -2.04 14.45
CA LEU A 93 13.08 -3.26 15.25
C LEU A 93 14.28 -3.56 16.17
N PRO A 94 15.56 -3.38 15.73
CA PRO A 94 16.72 -3.55 16.59
C PRO A 94 16.90 -2.53 17.71
N GLU A 95 16.30 -1.33 17.59
CA GLU A 95 16.33 -0.33 18.66
C GLU A 95 15.33 -0.64 19.78
N LEU A 96 14.29 -1.40 19.46
CA LEU A 96 13.18 -1.72 20.38
C LEU A 96 13.38 -3.01 21.16
N VAL A 97 14.26 -3.91 20.72
CA VAL A 97 14.49 -5.21 21.37
C VAL A 97 15.98 -5.51 21.52
N THR A 98 16.34 -6.24 22.57
CA THR A 98 17.71 -6.71 22.77
C THR A 98 18.14 -7.68 21.67
N SER A 99 19.45 -7.72 21.36
CA SER A 99 20.02 -8.56 20.30
C SER A 99 19.62 -10.04 20.37
N GLN A 100 19.49 -10.57 21.59
CA GLN A 100 19.06 -11.94 21.87
C GLN A 100 17.61 -12.22 21.47
N ASN A 101 16.75 -11.20 21.48
CA ASN A 101 15.33 -11.30 21.15
C ASN A 101 15.01 -10.93 19.70
N LEU A 102 16.00 -10.47 18.90
CA LEU A 102 15.78 -10.05 17.52
C LEU A 102 15.19 -11.14 16.63
N HIS A 103 15.61 -12.40 16.83
CA HIS A 103 15.09 -13.51 16.05
C HIS A 103 13.60 -13.76 16.36
N ALA A 104 13.24 -13.77 17.64
CA ALA A 104 11.85 -13.92 18.09
C ALA A 104 10.97 -12.73 17.64
N ALA A 105 11.49 -11.51 17.73
CA ALA A 105 10.81 -10.30 17.26
C ALA A 105 10.57 -10.33 15.75
N ASN A 106 11.57 -10.73 14.95
CA ASN A 106 11.42 -10.89 13.50
C ASN A 106 10.41 -11.99 13.15
N ALA A 107 10.44 -13.12 13.86
CA ALA A 107 9.49 -14.21 13.67
C ALA A 107 8.05 -13.75 13.96
N ALA A 108 7.83 -13.05 15.08
CA ALA A 108 6.54 -12.49 15.45
C ALA A 108 6.05 -11.43 14.45
N HIS A 109 6.94 -10.54 14.00
CA HIS A 109 6.61 -9.53 12.99
C HIS A 109 6.20 -10.18 11.67
N ARG A 110 6.98 -11.14 11.17
CA ARG A 110 6.66 -11.89 9.94
C ARG A 110 5.36 -12.67 10.06
N PHE A 111 5.11 -13.29 11.21
CA PHE A 111 3.87 -14.00 11.45
C PHE A 111 2.68 -13.03 11.42
N THR A 112 2.79 -11.90 12.11
CA THR A 112 1.74 -10.87 12.17
C THR A 112 1.43 -10.30 10.79
N THR A 113 2.45 -9.92 10.01
CA THR A 113 2.25 -9.37 8.66
C THR A 113 1.68 -10.39 7.70
N THR A 114 2.14 -11.65 7.76
CA THR A 114 1.61 -12.73 6.92
C THR A 114 0.15 -13.05 7.27
N ALA A 115 -0.16 -13.15 8.57
CA ALA A 115 -1.52 -13.38 9.04
C ALA A 115 -2.45 -12.22 8.66
N ALA A 116 -2.03 -10.97 8.86
CA ALA A 116 -2.78 -9.79 8.46
C ALA A 116 -3.03 -9.76 6.94
N THR A 117 -2.01 -10.10 6.14
CA THR A 117 -2.14 -10.15 4.67
C THR A 117 -3.10 -11.25 4.24
N PHE A 118 -3.02 -12.42 4.86
CA PHE A 118 -3.92 -13.53 4.56
C PHE A 118 -5.37 -13.19 4.89
N LEU A 119 -5.62 -12.72 6.12
CA LEU A 119 -6.96 -12.31 6.56
C LEU A 119 -7.49 -11.14 5.73
N GLY A 120 -6.64 -10.18 5.39
CA GLY A 120 -6.98 -9.06 4.52
C GLY A 120 -7.40 -9.52 3.13
N GLN A 121 -6.71 -10.48 2.52
CA GLN A 121 -7.09 -11.04 1.22
C GLN A 121 -8.42 -11.81 1.28
N CYS A 122 -8.63 -12.61 2.34
CA CYS A 122 -9.90 -13.31 2.54
C CYS A 122 -11.06 -12.32 2.71
N ALA A 123 -10.88 -11.30 3.54
CA ALA A 123 -11.88 -10.26 3.76
C ALA A 123 -12.14 -9.47 2.48
N ALA A 124 -11.09 -9.04 1.76
CA ALA A 124 -11.23 -8.30 0.50
C ALA A 124 -12.01 -9.09 -0.55
N GLY A 125 -11.76 -10.40 -0.68
CA GLY A 125 -12.54 -11.25 -1.59
C GLY A 125 -14.02 -11.36 -1.19
N ALA A 126 -14.30 -11.52 0.09
CA ALA A 126 -15.67 -11.58 0.61
C ALA A 126 -16.41 -10.24 0.45
N LEU A 127 -15.77 -9.11 0.79
CA LEU A 127 -16.34 -7.78 0.59
C LEU A 127 -16.54 -7.49 -0.90
N PHE A 128 -15.59 -7.84 -1.77
CA PHE A 128 -15.75 -7.69 -3.20
C PHE A 128 -17.01 -8.40 -3.71
N ALA A 129 -17.27 -9.62 -3.24
CA ALA A 129 -18.47 -10.36 -3.60
C ALA A 129 -19.77 -9.75 -3.03
N ALA A 130 -19.71 -9.12 -1.86
CA ALA A 130 -20.87 -8.57 -1.16
C ALA A 130 -21.27 -7.16 -1.64
N ILE A 131 -20.30 -6.26 -1.80
CA ILE A 131 -20.53 -4.83 -2.11
C ILE A 131 -19.98 -4.39 -3.46
N GLY A 132 -19.28 -5.28 -4.18
CA GLY A 132 -18.70 -4.98 -5.49
C GLY A 132 -17.42 -4.16 -5.44
N ALA A 133 -16.76 -4.03 -6.60
CA ALA A 133 -15.49 -3.32 -6.75
C ALA A 133 -15.53 -1.84 -6.33
N PRO A 134 -16.53 -1.03 -6.74
CA PRO A 134 -16.46 0.41 -6.50
C PRO A 134 -16.55 0.77 -5.02
N LEU A 135 -17.50 0.17 -4.30
CA LEU A 135 -17.66 0.42 -2.85
C LEU A 135 -16.47 -0.11 -2.05
N LEU A 136 -15.86 -1.23 -2.48
CA LEU A 136 -14.63 -1.73 -1.88
C LEU A 136 -13.46 -0.74 -2.05
N PHE A 137 -13.27 -0.22 -3.27
CA PHE A 137 -12.25 0.81 -3.52
C PHE A 137 -12.54 2.08 -2.71
N LEU A 138 -13.79 2.50 -2.58
CA LEU A 138 -14.15 3.65 -1.76
C LEU A 138 -13.75 3.46 -0.30
N ALA A 139 -14.12 2.31 0.29
CA ALA A 139 -13.78 1.98 1.67
C ALA A 139 -12.26 1.96 1.88
N ASN A 140 -11.51 1.42 0.91
CA ASN A 140 -10.05 1.38 0.97
C ASN A 140 -9.45 2.79 0.84
N GLY A 141 -9.94 3.61 -0.08
CA GLY A 141 -9.50 5.00 -0.25
C GLY A 141 -9.71 5.84 1.02
N VAL A 142 -10.88 5.71 1.66
CA VAL A 142 -11.18 6.36 2.94
C VAL A 142 -10.25 5.88 4.05
N SER A 143 -9.92 4.58 4.07
CA SER A 143 -8.98 4.01 5.05
C SER A 143 -7.58 4.62 4.93
N TYR A 144 -7.08 4.82 3.71
CA TYR A 144 -5.80 5.50 3.46
C TYR A 144 -5.84 6.98 3.86
N LEU A 145 -6.92 7.70 3.55
CA LEU A 145 -7.09 9.10 3.97
C LEU A 145 -7.14 9.23 5.49
N PHE A 146 -7.80 8.30 6.17
CA PHE A 146 -7.82 8.23 7.63
C PHE A 146 -6.42 7.96 8.20
N SER A 147 -5.66 7.02 7.61
CA SER A 147 -4.26 6.77 7.96
C SER A 147 -3.40 8.02 7.81
N ALA A 148 -3.51 8.72 6.68
CA ALA A 148 -2.78 9.96 6.43
C ALA A 148 -3.09 11.03 7.50
N GLY A 149 -4.36 11.20 7.87
CA GLY A 149 -4.78 12.12 8.92
C GLY A 149 -4.24 11.74 10.30
N SER A 150 -4.29 10.45 10.65
CA SER A 150 -3.74 9.94 11.91
C SER A 150 -2.22 10.16 12.00
N GLN A 151 -1.48 9.89 10.91
CA GLN A 151 -0.04 10.09 10.86
C GLN A 151 0.34 11.57 10.90
N ALA A 152 -0.44 12.43 10.24
CA ALA A 152 -0.23 13.88 10.27
C ALA A 152 -0.38 14.46 11.70
N CYS A 153 -1.33 13.97 12.49
CA CYS A 153 -1.53 14.38 13.89
C CYS A 153 -0.37 13.95 14.80
N ILE A 154 0.29 12.82 14.51
CA ILE A 154 1.47 12.34 15.27
C ILE A 154 2.74 13.10 14.84
N ALA A 155 2.74 13.69 13.65
CA ALA A 155 3.87 14.40 13.07
C ALA A 155 3.88 15.92 13.36
N SER A 156 2.84 16.46 14.00
CA SER A 156 2.71 17.86 14.44
C SER A 156 3.18 18.03 15.88
#